data_AF-Q30KJ9-F1
#
_entry.id   AF-Q30KJ9-F1
#
_cell.length_a   1.000
_cell.length_b   1.000
_cell.length_c   1.000
_cell.angle_alpha   90.00
_cell.angle_beta   90.00
_cell.angle_gamma   90.00
#
_symmetry.space_group_name_H-M   'P 1'
#
loop_
_entity.id
_entity.type
_entity.pdbx_description
1 polymer ?
#
loop_
_entity_poly.entity_id
_entity_poly.type
_entity_poly.pdbx_seq_one_letter_code
_entity_poly.pdbx_strand_id
1 'polypeptide(L)' 'MKLHSLISVLLLFVTLIPKGKTGVIPGQKQCIALKGVCRDKLCSTLDDTIGICNEGKKCCRRWWILEPYPTPVPKGKSP' A
#
# COMPACT_ATOMS: atom_id res chain seq x y z
N MET A 1 12.77 17.64 -36.58
CA MET A 1 11.48 16.89 -36.54
C MET A 1 10.37 17.89 -36.25
N LYS A 2 9.24 17.86 -36.98
CA LYS A 2 8.15 18.83 -36.79
C LYS A 2 7.57 18.68 -35.37
N LEU A 3 7.30 19.78 -34.68
CA LEU A 3 6.70 19.81 -33.34
C LEU A 3 5.46 18.90 -33.23
N HIS A 4 4.61 18.90 -34.27
CA HIS A 4 3.45 18.01 -34.37
C HIS A 4 3.79 16.52 -34.29
N SER A 5 4.93 16.10 -34.85
CA SER A 5 5.39 14.72 -34.77
C SER A 5 5.76 14.35 -33.33
N LEU A 6 6.43 15.25 -32.60
CA LEU A 6 6.77 15.03 -31.19
C LEU A 6 5.51 14.97 -30.30
N ILE A 7 4.55 15.88 -30.52
CA ILE A 7 3.28 15.87 -29.78
C ILE A 7 2.50 14.59 -30.05
N SER A 8 2.42 14.15 -31.31
CA SER A 8 1.74 12.91 -31.67
C SER A 8 2.37 11.70 -30.98
N VAL A 9 3.71 11.63 -30.93
CA VAL A 9 4.45 10.57 -30.24
C VAL A 9 4.20 10.63 -28.72
N LEU A 10 4.22 11.81 -28.11
CA LEU A 10 3.94 12.00 -26.69
C LEU A 10 2.53 11.54 -26.32
N LEU A 11 1.52 11.92 -27.11
CA LEU A 11 0.13 11.50 -26.90
C LEU A 11 -0.01 9.98 -27.02
N LEU A 12 0.69 9.38 -28.00
CA LEU A 12 0.72 7.93 -28.17
C LEU A 12 1.31 7.26 -26.92
N PHE A 13 2.42 7.78 -26.37
CA PHE A 13 2.97 7.29 -25.10
C PHE A 13 1.97 7.44 -23.94
N VAL A 14 1.28 8.57 -23.81
CA VAL A 14 0.27 8.78 -22.76
C VAL A 14 -0.86 7.75 -22.85
N THR A 15 -1.29 7.39 -24.07
CA THR A 15 -2.30 6.34 -24.27
C THR A 15 -1.79 4.93 -23.97
N LEU A 16 -0.48 4.69 -24.09
CA LEU A 16 0.15 3.42 -23.73
C LEU A 16 0.38 3.28 -22.21
N ILE A 17 0.40 4.38 -21.44
CA ILE A 17 0.55 4.28 -19.99
C ILE A 17 -0.69 3.54 -19.47
N PRO A 18 -0.53 2.33 -18.89
CA PRO A 18 -1.66 1.60 -18.35
C PRO A 18 -2.31 2.47 -17.30
N LYS A 19 -3.62 2.72 -17.45
CA LYS A 19 -4.42 3.46 -16.47
C LYS A 19 -4.07 2.89 -15.11
N GLY A 20 -3.35 3.67 -14.30
CA GLY A 20 -2.79 3.19 -13.05
C GLY A 20 -3.95 2.60 -12.28
N LYS A 21 -4.02 1.28 -12.21
CA LYS A 21 -4.96 0.64 -11.32
C LYS A 21 -4.37 0.96 -9.97
N THR A 22 -4.82 2.05 -9.36
CA THR A 22 -5.07 2.06 -7.91
C THR A 22 -6.19 1.03 -7.68
N GLY A 23 -5.92 -0.21 -8.09
CA GLY A 23 -6.84 -1.32 -7.98
C GLY A 23 -7.10 -1.36 -6.50
N VAL A 24 -8.37 -1.30 -6.13
CA VAL A 24 -8.79 -1.52 -4.76
C VAL A 24 -8.07 -2.77 -4.32
N ILE A 25 -7.01 -2.59 -3.52
CA ILE A 25 -6.16 -3.70 -3.12
C ILE A 25 -7.09 -4.58 -2.29
N PRO A 26 -7.25 -5.86 -2.62
CA PRO A 26 -8.12 -6.74 -1.86
C PRO A 26 -7.80 -6.58 -0.37
N GLY A 27 -8.81 -6.47 0.49
CA GLY A 27 -8.64 -6.10 1.89
C GLY A 27 -7.55 -6.93 2.60
N GLN A 28 -7.44 -8.22 2.25
CA GLN A 28 -6.36 -9.09 2.74
C GLN A 28 -4.95 -8.67 2.27
N LYS A 29 -4.76 -8.34 0.99
CA LYS A 29 -3.46 -7.86 0.49
C LYS A 29 -3.09 -6.51 1.11
N GLN A 30 -4.08 -5.64 1.28
CA GLN A 30 -3.90 -4.36 1.96
C GLN A 30 -3.46 -4.58 3.41
N CYS A 31 -4.11 -5.52 4.11
CA CYS A 31 -3.78 -5.90 5.47
C CYS A 31 -2.32 -6.36 5.60
N ILE A 32 -1.88 -7.26 4.71
CA ILE A 32 -0.51 -7.77 4.72
C ILE A 32 0.51 -6.66 4.42
N ALA A 33 0.21 -5.77 3.46
CA ALA A 33 1.06 -4.61 3.16
C ALA A 33 1.25 -3.69 4.37
N LEU A 34 0.22 -3.58 5.22
CA LEU A 34 0.25 -2.84 6.48
C LEU A 34 0.87 -3.62 7.65
N LYS A 35 1.48 -4.79 7.39
CA LYS A 35 2.00 -5.72 8.40
C LYS A 35 0.93 -6.19 9.40
N GLY A 36 -0.33 -6.25 8.97
CA GLY A 36 -1.43 -6.80 9.74
C GLY A 36 -1.66 -8.28 9.47
N VAL A 37 -2.48 -8.90 10.30
CA VAL A 37 -2.95 -10.28 10.20
C VAL A 37 -4.47 -10.29 10.19
N CYS A 38 -5.06 -11.05 9.26
CA CYS A 38 -6.51 -11.22 9.20
C CYS A 38 -6.99 -12.21 10.27
N ARG A 39 -7.87 -11.76 11.18
CA ARG A 39 -8.50 -12.61 12.20
C ARG A 39 -10.02 -12.64 12.04
N ASP A 40 -10.64 -13.73 12.47
CA ASP A 40 -12.09 -13.88 12.43
C ASP A 40 -12.77 -12.99 13.49
N LYS A 41 -13.77 -12.21 13.05
CA LYS A 41 -14.66 -11.34 13.84
C LYS A 41 -13.99 -10.17 14.58
N LEU A 42 -12.94 -10.42 15.38
CA LEU A 42 -12.33 -9.45 16.30
C LEU A 42 -10.80 -9.63 16.40
N CYS A 43 -10.13 -8.56 16.80
CA CYS A 43 -8.70 -8.57 17.12
C CYS A 43 -8.46 -8.99 18.57
N SER A 44 -7.24 -9.45 18.86
CA SER A 44 -6.84 -9.77 20.24
C SER A 44 -6.75 -8.51 21.10
N THR A 45 -6.68 -8.64 22.42
CA THR A 45 -6.56 -7.49 23.34
C THR A 45 -5.26 -6.69 23.17
N LEU A 46 -4.23 -7.33 22.62
CA LEU A 46 -2.93 -6.73 22.30
C LEU A 46 -2.81 -6.27 20.83
N ASP A 47 -3.90 -6.41 20.06
CA ASP A 47 -3.96 -6.08 18.65
C ASP A 47 -5.01 -4.96 18.41
N ASP A 48 -4.67 -3.99 17.58
CA ASP A 48 -5.61 -2.97 17.09
C ASP A 48 -6.29 -3.41 15.79
N THR A 49 -7.54 -3.01 15.61
CA THR A 49 -8.24 -3.18 14.32
C THR A 49 -7.83 -2.05 13.38
N ILE A 50 -7.14 -2.37 12.29
CA ILE A 50 -6.68 -1.39 11.29
C ILE A 50 -7.46 -1.45 9.97
N GLY A 51 -8.33 -2.44 9.80
CA GLY A 51 -9.15 -2.57 8.59
C GLY A 51 -9.94 -3.86 8.51
N ILE A 52 -10.42 -4.18 7.31
CA ILE A 52 -11.24 -5.35 7.02
C ILE A 52 -10.59 -6.13 5.88
N CYS A 53 -10.42 -7.44 6.09
CA CYS A 53 -9.88 -8.32 5.06
C CYS A 53 -10.98 -8.82 4.11
N ASN A 54 -12.14 -9.17 4.67
CA ASN A 54 -13.38 -9.54 3.99
C ASN A 54 -14.56 -9.44 4.99
N GLU A 55 -15.78 -9.77 4.58
CA GLU A 55 -17.01 -9.60 5.37
C GLU A 55 -16.97 -10.25 6.77
N GLY A 56 -16.16 -11.29 7.00
CA GLY A 56 -16.04 -11.96 8.30
C GLY A 56 -14.70 -11.76 9.03
N LYS A 57 -13.70 -11.17 8.38
CA LYS A 57 -12.33 -11.07 8.91
C LYS A 57 -11.87 -9.63 9.03
N LYS A 58 -11.40 -9.26 10.21
CA LYS A 58 -10.77 -7.97 10.49
C LYS A 58 -9.26 -8.05 10.28
N CYS A 59 -8.69 -6.95 9.82
CA CYS A 59 -7.25 -6.78 9.78
C CYS A 59 -6.76 -6.25 11.13
N CYS A 60 -5.95 -7.05 11.80
CA CYS A 60 -5.45 -6.80 13.14
C CYS A 60 -3.96 -6.55 13.11
N ARG A 61 -3.46 -5.57 13.85
CA ARG A 61 -2.03 -5.30 13.98
C ARG A 61 -1.65 -5.20 15.44
N ARG A 62 -0.57 -5.86 15.84
CA ARG A 62 -0.03 -5.74 17.19
C ARG A 62 0.30 -4.29 17.51
N TRP A 63 0.11 -3.93 18.77
CA TRP A 63 0.51 -2.61 19.24
C TRP A 63 1.97 -2.35 18.92
N TRP A 64 2.26 -1.15 18.41
CA TRP A 64 3.62 -0.76 18.01
C TRP A 64 4.63 -0.82 19.17
N ILE A 65 4.15 -0.77 20.42
CA ILE A 65 4.97 -0.93 21.63
C ILE A 65 5.50 -2.37 21.75
N LEU A 66 4.70 -3.36 21.36
CA LEU A 66 5.07 -4.78 21.40
C LEU A 66 5.89 -5.17 20.17
N GLU A 67 5.67 -4.49 19.03
CA GLU A 67 6.35 -4.76 17.77
C GLU A 67 6.70 -3.44 17.05
N PRO A 68 7.78 -2.76 17.48
CA PRO A 68 8.18 -1.48 16.91
C PRO A 68 8.57 -1.64 15.44
N TYR A 69 8.06 -0.74 14.59
CA TYR A 69 8.50 -0.68 13.20
C TYR A 69 9.91 -0.09 13.14
N PRO A 70 10.86 -0.69 12.39
CA PRO A 70 12.20 -0.13 12.26
C PRO A 70 12.11 1.27 11.67
N THR A 71 12.46 2.27 12.48
CA THR A 71 12.55 3.65 12.00
C THR A 71 13.63 3.67 10.92
N PRO A 72 13.35 4.18 9.71
CA PRO A 72 14.37 4.25 8.67
C PRO A 72 15.59 4.95 9.23
N VAL A 73 16.74 4.29 9.19
CA VAL A 73 18.00 4.96 9.52
C VAL A 73 18.10 6.14 8.55
N PRO A 74 18.23 7.38 9.05
CA PRO A 74 18.45 8.51 8.17
C PRO A 74 19.61 8.11 7.26
N LYS A 75 19.40 8.13 5.95
CA LYS A 75 20.53 8.13 5.02
C LYS A 75 21.20 9.45 5.27
N GLY A 76 22.06 9.50 6.29
CA GLY A 76 22.93 10.62 6.50
C GLY A 76 23.65 10.80 5.19
N LYS A 77 23.37 11.90 4.49
CA LYS A 77 24.48 12.64 3.93
C LYS A 77 25.31 12.99 5.16
N SER A 78 26.22 12.11 5.56
CA SER A 78 27.37 12.59 6.31
C SER A 78 27.97 13.68 5.40
N PRO A 79 28.09 14.92 5.89
CA PRO A 79 28.77 15.97 5.14
C PRO A 79 30.19 15.55 4.76
#